data_AF-A0A9E1KZP1-F1
#
_entry.id   AF-A0A9E1KZP1-F1
#
_cell.length_a   1.000
_cell.length_b   1.000
_cell.length_c   1.000
_cell.angle_alpha   90.00
_cell.angle_beta   90.00
_cell.angle_gamma   90.00
#
_symmetry.space_group_name_H-M   'P 1'
#
loop_
_entity.id
_entity.type
_entity.pdbx_description
1 polymer ?
#
loop_
_entity_poly.entity_id
_entity_poly.type
_entity_poly.pdbx_seq_one_letter_code
_entity_poly.pdbx_strand_id
1 'polypeptide(L)'
;MRIYIFAIVIMAGLDQLIKYLVRFYLTGQSYIEIIPNLIHLTYQENKGISFSFLADLPTMLRVPLLSGVSAIVIVGLSFYIYKKWETLLQWEKWGFVFILSGALGNFWDRAVRQQVTDYMYFHYYDTGFFVNNLADDLISIGFVLIVISGFLKKEVNAAKQ
;
A
#
# COMPACT_ATOMS: atom_id res chain seq x y z
N MET A 1 17.29 12.56 -3.10
CA MET A 1 17.24 11.18 -2.55
C MET A 1 16.96 11.15 -1.05
N ARG A 2 17.72 11.85 -0.18
CA ARG A 2 17.53 11.81 1.29
C ARG A 2 16.09 12.10 1.77
N ILE A 3 15.46 13.16 1.27
CA ILE A 3 14.07 13.51 1.61
C ILE A 3 13.07 12.40 1.25
N TYR A 4 13.32 11.67 0.17
CA TYR A 4 12.45 10.58 -0.30
C TYR A 4 12.59 9.34 0.58
N ILE A 5 13.82 9.01 1.00
CA ILE A 5 14.06 7.94 1.98
C ILE A 5 13.35 8.28 3.30
N PHE A 6 13.47 9.52 3.76
CA PHE A 6 12.78 9.98 4.96
C PHE A 6 11.25 9.87 4.81
N ALA A 7 10.70 10.30 3.68
CA ALA A 7 9.28 10.16 3.38
C ALA A 7 8.82 8.70 3.41
N ILE A 8 9.61 7.77 2.84
CA ILE A 8 9.31 6.33 2.88
C ILE A 8 9.17 5.83 4.32
N VAL A 9 10.15 6.16 5.17
CA VAL A 9 10.15 5.74 6.58
C VAL A 9 8.96 6.33 7.33
N ILE A 10 8.67 7.61 7.14
CA ILE A 10 7.54 8.27 7.80
C ILE A 10 6.20 7.66 7.37
N MET A 11 5.99 7.43 6.07
CA MET A 11 4.72 6.91 5.56
C MET A 11 4.50 5.46 5.95
N ALA A 12 5.53 4.61 5.87
CA ALA A 12 5.45 3.24 6.36
C ALA A 12 5.25 3.19 7.89
N GLY A 13 5.90 4.09 8.63
CA GLY A 13 5.72 4.24 10.07
C GLY A 13 4.30 4.68 10.44
N LEU A 14 3.71 5.59 9.66
CA LEU A 14 2.33 6.04 9.85
C LEU A 14 1.33 4.92 9.59
N ASP A 15 1.51 4.12 8.53
CA ASP A 15 0.69 2.92 8.28
C ASP A 15 0.74 1.97 9.48
N GLN A 16 1.95 1.67 9.97
CA GLN A 16 2.12 0.79 11.13
C GLN A 16 1.52 1.34 12.42
N LEU A 17 1.62 2.66 12.64
CA LEU A 17 0.99 3.33 13.76
C LEU A 17 -0.54 3.21 13.69
N ILE A 18 -1.15 3.48 12.53
CA ILE A 18 -2.61 3.39 12.37
C ILE A 18 -3.06 1.95 12.58
N LYS A 19 -2.39 0.97 11.97
CA LYS A 19 -2.70 -0.45 12.15
C LYS A 19 -2.56 -0.89 13.61
N TYR A 20 -1.57 -0.37 14.33
CA TYR A 20 -1.44 -0.61 15.77
C TYR A 20 -2.64 -0.06 16.55
N LEU A 21 -3.03 1.19 16.29
CA LEU A 21 -4.18 1.83 16.94
C LEU A 21 -5.49 1.10 16.63
N VAL A 22 -5.71 0.71 15.38
CA VAL A 22 -6.86 -0.09 14.95
C VAL A 22 -6.92 -1.40 15.74
N ARG A 23 -5.83 -2.16 15.80
CA ARG A 23 -5.78 -3.41 16.57
C ARG A 23 -6.07 -3.17 18.05
N PHE A 24 -5.57 -2.08 18.61
CA PHE A 24 -5.77 -1.74 20.00
C PHE A 24 -7.22 -1.35 20.34
N TYR A 25 -7.84 -0.51 19.52
CA TYR A 25 -9.16 0.07 19.80
C TYR A 25 -10.34 -0.69 19.19
N LEU A 26 -10.15 -1.37 18.04
CA LEU A 26 -11.23 -1.97 17.27
C LEU A 26 -11.33 -3.49 17.38
N THR A 27 -10.38 -4.16 18.05
CA THR A 27 -10.52 -5.60 18.31
C THR A 27 -11.75 -5.84 19.18
N GLY A 28 -12.70 -6.63 18.67
CA GLY A 28 -13.96 -6.93 19.34
C GLY A 28 -15.04 -5.83 19.21
N GLN A 29 -14.76 -4.75 18.48
CA GLN A 29 -15.74 -3.74 18.11
C GLN A 29 -16.34 -4.07 16.73
N SER A 30 -17.59 -3.67 16.48
CA SER A 30 -18.19 -3.84 15.15
C SER A 30 -17.58 -2.89 14.13
N TYR A 31 -17.74 -1.59 14.36
CA TYR A 31 -17.15 -0.53 13.55
C TYR A 31 -17.27 0.84 14.25
N ILE A 32 -16.53 1.83 13.77
CA ILE A 32 -16.74 3.26 14.03
C ILE A 32 -17.20 3.91 12.74
N GLU A 33 -18.35 4.57 12.76
CA GLU A 33 -18.84 5.33 11.60
C GLU A 33 -18.00 6.60 11.41
N ILE A 34 -17.44 6.81 10.21
CA ILE A 34 -16.70 8.03 9.83
C ILE A 34 -17.55 8.92 8.94
N ILE A 35 -18.12 8.33 7.88
CA ILE A 35 -19.07 8.99 6.99
C ILE A 35 -20.31 8.09 6.91
N PRO A 36 -21.49 8.58 7.34
CA PRO A 36 -22.72 7.79 7.32
C PRO A 36 -22.99 7.19 5.95
N ASN A 37 -23.31 5.89 5.93
CA ASN A 37 -23.61 5.09 4.73
C ASN A 37 -22.48 5.01 3.68
N LEU A 38 -21.25 5.43 4.00
CA LEU A 38 -20.12 5.47 3.05
C LEU A 38 -18.80 4.90 3.57
N ILE A 39 -18.38 5.31 4.77
CA ILE A 39 -17.06 4.95 5.30
C ILE A 39 -17.15 4.61 6.78
N HIS A 40 -16.75 3.39 7.12
CA HIS A 40 -16.56 2.96 8.49
C HIS A 40 -15.09 2.59 8.74
N LEU A 41 -14.63 2.76 9.99
CA LEU A 41 -13.45 2.05 10.47
C LEU A 41 -13.87 0.73 11.09
N THR A 42 -13.22 -0.36 10.70
CA THR A 42 -13.40 -1.69 11.26
C THR A 42 -12.04 -2.35 11.49
N TYR A 43 -12.03 -3.57 12.00
CA TYR A 43 -10.83 -4.38 12.10
C TYR A 43 -11.03 -5.69 11.33
N GLN A 44 -10.29 -5.84 10.24
CA GLN A 44 -10.27 -7.07 9.46
C GLN A 44 -8.84 -7.59 9.27
N GLU A 45 -8.69 -8.90 9.41
CA GLU A 45 -7.43 -9.59 9.15
C GLU A 45 -7.45 -10.18 7.74
N ASN A 46 -6.62 -9.61 6.86
CA ASN A 46 -6.49 -10.07 5.49
C ASN A 46 -5.30 -11.02 5.35
N LYS A 47 -5.65 -12.30 5.22
CA LYS A 47 -4.70 -13.41 5.03
C LYS A 47 -4.08 -13.45 3.63
N GLY A 48 -4.79 -12.92 2.63
CA GLY A 48 -4.41 -12.94 1.23
C GLY A 48 -3.77 -11.63 0.78
N ILE A 49 -4.14 -11.20 -0.43
CA ILE A 49 -3.91 -9.84 -0.96
C ILE A 49 -5.26 -9.10 -1.08
N SER A 50 -5.36 -8.05 -1.90
CA SER A 50 -6.63 -7.33 -2.14
C SER A 50 -7.78 -8.30 -2.44
N PHE A 51 -8.97 -8.01 -1.91
CA PHE A 51 -10.16 -8.89 -1.98
C PHE A 51 -9.95 -10.30 -1.41
N SER A 52 -9.01 -10.46 -0.46
CA SER A 52 -8.64 -11.76 0.14
C SER A 52 -8.16 -12.80 -0.88
N PHE A 53 -7.68 -12.38 -2.06
CA PHE A 53 -7.16 -13.32 -3.04
C PHE A 53 -5.97 -14.12 -2.46
N LEU A 54 -5.92 -15.43 -2.74
CA LEU A 54 -4.99 -16.41 -2.14
C LEU A 54 -5.12 -16.63 -0.63
N ALA A 55 -6.19 -16.15 0.03
CA ALA A 55 -6.40 -16.38 1.46
C ALA A 55 -6.54 -17.88 1.81
N ASP A 56 -7.10 -18.69 0.91
CA ASP A 56 -7.34 -20.13 1.14
C ASP A 56 -6.09 -21.01 1.02
N LEU A 57 -4.95 -20.45 0.60
CA LEU A 57 -3.70 -21.20 0.58
C LEU A 57 -3.25 -21.57 2.00
N PRO A 58 -2.65 -22.76 2.20
CA PRO A 58 -2.06 -23.13 3.48
C PRO A 58 -1.03 -22.10 3.93
N THR A 59 -1.04 -21.72 5.20
CA THR A 59 -0.15 -20.69 5.77
C THR A 59 1.33 -20.92 5.43
N MET A 60 1.79 -22.18 5.47
CA MET A 60 3.16 -22.58 5.14
C MET A 60 3.57 -22.26 3.70
N LEU A 61 2.60 -22.17 2.77
CA LEU A 61 2.83 -21.76 1.38
C LEU A 61 2.54 -20.28 1.17
N ARG A 62 1.42 -19.80 1.73
CA ARG A 62 0.90 -18.44 1.54
C ARG A 62 1.87 -17.37 2.05
N VAL A 63 2.37 -17.52 3.28
CA VAL A 63 3.20 -16.49 3.92
C VAL A 63 4.54 -16.32 3.20
N PRO A 64 5.32 -17.40 2.90
CA PRO A 64 6.55 -17.26 2.15
C PRO A 64 6.33 -16.74 0.72
N LEU A 65 5.26 -17.17 0.06
CA LEU A 65 4.92 -16.69 -1.29
C LEU A 65 4.65 -15.19 -1.30
N LEU A 66 3.70 -14.72 -0.49
CA LEU A 66 3.29 -13.31 -0.50
C LEU A 66 4.39 -12.40 0.03
N SER A 67 5.08 -12.80 1.10
CA SER A 67 6.20 -12.04 1.67
C SER A 67 7.40 -12.04 0.72
N GLY A 68 7.69 -13.18 0.09
CA GLY A 68 8.78 -13.32 -0.88
C GLY A 68 8.57 -12.46 -2.12
N VAL A 69 7.38 -12.49 -2.71
CA VAL A 69 7.02 -11.61 -3.84
C VAL A 69 7.15 -10.14 -3.44
N SER A 70 6.63 -9.77 -2.26
CA SER A 70 6.73 -8.39 -1.76
C SER A 70 8.19 -7.97 -1.57
N ALA A 71 9.03 -8.82 -1.00
CA ALA A 71 10.46 -8.56 -0.81
C ALA A 71 11.18 -8.39 -2.16
N ILE A 72 10.91 -9.26 -3.14
CA ILE A 72 11.47 -9.15 -4.49
C ILE A 72 11.08 -7.81 -5.13
N VAL A 73 9.81 -7.41 -5.03
CA VAL A 73 9.32 -6.13 -5.56
C VAL A 73 10.00 -4.96 -4.85
N ILE A 74 10.06 -4.95 -3.51
CA ILE A 74 10.70 -3.88 -2.73
C ILE A 74 12.18 -3.74 -3.12
N VAL A 75 12.93 -4.84 -3.18
CA VAL A 75 14.36 -4.84 -3.53
C VAL A 75 14.56 -4.42 -4.98
N GLY A 76 13.82 -5.02 -5.91
CA GLY A 76 13.93 -4.73 -7.34
C GLY A 76 13.59 -3.28 -7.66
N LEU A 77 12.52 -2.74 -7.06
CA LEU A 77 12.10 -1.36 -7.23
C LEU A 77 13.11 -0.39 -6.62
N SER A 78 13.59 -0.67 -5.41
CA SER A 78 14.64 0.14 -4.75
C SER A 78 15.92 0.20 -5.60
N PHE A 79 16.34 -0.94 -6.16
CA PHE A 79 17.49 -1.01 -7.05
C PHE A 79 17.27 -0.23 -8.35
N TYR A 80 16.09 -0.35 -8.97
CA TYR A 80 15.72 0.42 -10.16
C TYR A 80 15.79 1.92 -9.89
N ILE A 81 15.18 2.38 -8.79
CA ILE A 81 15.17 3.79 -8.38
C ILE A 81 16.60 4.28 -8.15
N TYR A 82 17.43 3.51 -7.44
CA TYR A 82 18.82 3.87 -7.21
C TYR A 82 19.59 4.08 -8.52
N LYS A 83 19.41 3.19 -9.50
CA LYS A 83 20.08 3.30 -10.80
C LYS A 83 19.56 4.41 -11.69
N LYS A 84 18.27 4.75 -11.59
CA LYS A 84 17.61 5.70 -12.50
C LYS A 84 17.30 7.05 -11.87
N TRP A 85 17.67 7.26 -10.61
CA TRP A 85 17.27 8.40 -9.78
C TRP A 85 17.33 9.76 -10.49
N GLU A 86 18.45 10.07 -11.13
CA GLU A 86 18.67 11.36 -11.79
C GLU A 86 17.81 11.57 -13.04
N THR A 87 17.35 10.47 -13.66
CA THR A 87 16.53 10.50 -14.89
C THR A 87 15.02 10.44 -14.63
N LEU A 88 14.62 10.21 -13.37
CA LEU A 88 13.20 10.14 -13.00
C LEU A 88 12.61 11.55 -12.85
N LEU A 89 11.40 11.72 -13.39
CA LEU A 89 10.60 12.92 -13.15
C LEU A 89 10.15 12.97 -11.68
N GLN A 90 9.74 14.16 -11.22
CA GLN A 90 9.29 14.31 -9.83
C GLN A 90 8.05 13.46 -9.52
N TRP A 91 7.13 13.34 -10.48
CA TRP A 91 5.94 12.48 -10.36
C TRP A 91 6.30 11.00 -10.19
N GLU A 92 7.27 10.48 -10.97
CA GLU A 92 7.82 9.14 -10.79
C GLU A 92 8.47 8.95 -9.42
N LYS A 93 9.29 9.92 -8.98
CA LYS A 93 9.98 9.84 -7.69
C LYS A 93 9.00 9.71 -6.53
N TRP A 94 7.94 10.52 -6.52
CA TRP A 94 6.88 10.42 -5.51
C TRP A 94 6.03 9.16 -5.66
N GLY A 95 5.73 8.75 -6.90
CA GLY A 95 5.02 7.50 -7.17
C GLY A 95 5.75 6.29 -6.57
N PHE A 96 7.07 6.22 -6.78
CA PHE A 96 7.92 5.20 -6.19
C PHE A 96 8.01 5.28 -4.67
N VAL A 97 8.07 6.49 -4.09
CA VAL A 97 8.03 6.66 -2.62
C VAL A 97 6.75 6.07 -2.05
N PHE A 98 5.59 6.39 -2.62
CA PHE A 98 4.33 5.86 -2.10
C PHE A 98 4.24 4.34 -2.25
N ILE A 99 4.60 3.78 -3.41
CA ILE A 99 4.60 2.32 -3.61
C ILE A 99 5.53 1.63 -2.62
N LEU A 100 6.76 2.12 -2.44
CA LEU A 100 7.70 1.52 -1.49
C LEU A 100 7.21 1.63 -0.05
N SER A 101 6.63 2.76 0.33
CA SER A 101 6.07 2.96 1.68
C SER A 101 4.96 1.96 1.99
N GLY A 102 3.98 1.84 1.07
CA GLY A 102 2.88 0.90 1.24
C GLY A 102 3.34 -0.55 1.16
N ALA A 103 4.23 -0.89 0.23
CA ALA A 103 4.79 -2.24 0.13
C ALA A 103 5.52 -2.64 1.42
N LEU A 104 6.31 -1.73 2.02
CA LEU A 104 6.98 -1.98 3.30
C LEU A 104 5.99 -2.17 4.45
N GLY A 105 4.95 -1.34 4.55
CA GLY A 105 3.91 -1.47 5.58
C GLY A 105 3.18 -2.81 5.53
N ASN A 106 2.77 -3.23 4.33
CA ASN A 106 2.09 -4.51 4.12
C ASN A 106 3.02 -5.73 4.19
N PHE A 107 4.29 -5.58 3.83
CA PHE A 107 5.31 -6.62 4.02
C PHE A 107 5.59 -6.86 5.50
N TRP A 108 5.72 -5.79 6.29
CA TRP A 108 5.96 -5.88 7.73
C TRP A 108 4.87 -6.65 8.46
N ASP A 109 3.60 -6.32 8.18
CA ASP A 109 2.45 -7.04 8.71
C ASP A 109 2.51 -8.54 8.39
N ARG A 110 2.82 -8.91 7.13
CA ARG A 110 2.94 -10.33 6.74
C ARG A 110 4.12 -11.02 7.40
N ALA A 111 5.25 -10.35 7.55
CA ALA A 111 6.44 -10.90 8.19
C ALA A 111 6.24 -11.14 9.70
N VAL A 112 5.53 -10.24 10.39
CA VAL A 112 5.37 -10.31 11.85
C VAL A 112 4.08 -11.04 12.26
N ARG A 113 2.99 -10.86 11.50
CA ARG A 113 1.64 -11.31 11.86
C ARG A 113 1.05 -12.33 10.90
N GLN A 114 1.72 -12.66 9.80
CA GLN A 114 1.25 -13.61 8.76
C GLN A 114 -0.01 -13.18 7.99
N GLN A 115 -0.47 -11.94 8.23
CA GLN A 115 -1.66 -11.34 7.65
C GLN A 115 -1.59 -9.82 7.80
N VAL A 116 -2.37 -9.11 6.98
CA VAL A 116 -2.45 -7.64 6.98
C VAL A 116 -3.63 -7.16 7.80
N THR A 117 -3.44 -6.06 8.52
CA THR A 117 -4.53 -5.33 9.19
C THR A 117 -5.19 -4.36 8.22
N ASP A 118 -6.42 -4.68 7.83
CA ASP A 118 -7.29 -3.83 7.01
C ASP A 118 -8.34 -3.18 7.91
N TYR A 119 -8.69 -1.91 7.63
CA TYR A 119 -9.51 -1.14 8.56
C TYR A 119 -10.42 -0.07 7.97
N MET A 120 -10.16 0.40 6.75
CA MET A 120 -11.00 1.41 6.11
C MET A 120 -12.02 0.67 5.24
N TYR A 121 -13.27 0.62 5.69
CA TYR A 121 -14.35 -0.05 4.99
C TYR A 121 -15.17 0.93 4.16
N PHE A 122 -15.15 0.74 2.85
CA PHE A 122 -15.97 1.48 1.90
C PHE A 122 -17.22 0.71 1.54
N HIS A 123 -18.38 1.35 1.68
CA HIS A 123 -19.70 0.78 1.39
C HIS A 123 -20.64 1.86 0.85
N TYR A 124 -21.81 1.43 0.37
CA TYR A 124 -22.93 2.32 0.05
C TYR A 124 -24.19 1.69 0.62
N TYR A 125 -24.73 2.29 1.68
CA TYR A 125 -25.78 1.68 2.51
C TYR A 125 -25.38 0.24 2.89
N ASP A 126 -26.21 -0.75 2.56
CA ASP A 126 -26.00 -2.17 2.88
C ASP A 126 -25.02 -2.89 1.93
N THR A 127 -24.52 -2.19 0.89
CA THR A 127 -23.62 -2.79 -0.12
C THR A 127 -22.17 -2.48 0.21
N GLY A 128 -21.41 -3.48 0.68
CA GLY A 128 -19.97 -3.38 0.88
C GLY A 128 -19.17 -3.47 -0.42
N PHE A 129 -18.10 -2.67 -0.55
CA PHE A 129 -17.20 -2.72 -1.71
C PHE A 129 -15.86 -3.37 -1.39
N PHE A 130 -15.10 -2.77 -0.47
CA PHE A 130 -13.78 -3.27 -0.07
C PHE A 130 -13.36 -2.70 1.28
N VAL A 131 -12.46 -3.41 1.94
CA VAL A 131 -11.71 -2.93 3.11
C VAL A 131 -10.25 -2.82 2.71
N ASN A 132 -9.60 -1.75 3.08
CA ASN A 132 -8.19 -1.51 2.81
C ASN A 132 -7.50 -0.84 4.00
N ASN A 133 -6.22 -0.52 3.82
CA ASN A 133 -5.41 0.24 4.76
C ASN A 133 -4.62 1.34 4.03
N LEU A 134 -3.90 2.17 4.81
CA LEU A 134 -3.08 3.25 4.26
C LEU A 134 -1.98 2.74 3.31
N ALA A 135 -1.37 1.58 3.59
CA ALA A 135 -0.40 0.99 2.67
C ALA A 135 -1.00 0.69 1.28
N ASP A 136 -2.25 0.23 1.19
CA ASP A 136 -2.95 0.00 -0.08
C ASP A 136 -3.26 1.32 -0.81
N ASP A 137 -3.65 2.36 -0.07
CA ASP A 137 -3.87 3.71 -0.60
C ASP A 137 -2.58 4.28 -1.19
N LEU A 138 -1.47 4.15 -0.46
CA LEU A 138 -0.16 4.61 -0.90
C LEU A 138 0.28 3.88 -2.19
N ILE A 139 0.11 2.56 -2.27
CA ILE A 139 0.42 1.81 -3.49
C ILE A 139 -0.45 2.30 -4.66
N SER A 140 -1.75 2.47 -4.44
CA SER A 140 -2.70 2.89 -5.49
C SER A 140 -2.41 4.30 -5.99
N ILE A 141 -2.21 5.26 -5.09
CA ILE A 141 -1.82 6.64 -5.45
C ILE A 141 -0.49 6.63 -6.17
N GLY A 142 0.50 5.87 -5.67
CA GLY A 142 1.82 5.80 -6.27
C GLY A 142 1.80 5.25 -7.70
N PHE A 143 0.97 4.23 -7.96
CA PHE A 143 0.74 3.71 -9.31
C PHE A 143 0.16 4.78 -10.24
N VAL A 144 -0.87 5.51 -9.79
CA VAL A 144 -1.47 6.62 -10.56
C VAL A 144 -0.43 7.69 -10.92
N LEU A 145 0.44 8.08 -9.99
CA LEU A 145 1.49 9.06 -10.26
C LEU A 145 2.50 8.59 -11.32
N ILE A 146 2.87 7.30 -11.32
CA ILE A 146 3.76 6.74 -12.33
C ILE A 146 3.08 6.77 -13.71
N VAL A 147 1.81 6.38 -13.78
CA VAL A 147 1.02 6.42 -15.02
C VAL A 147 0.95 7.84 -15.58
N ILE A 148 0.59 8.82 -14.74
CA ILE A 148 0.56 10.24 -15.13
C ILE A 148 1.93 10.70 -15.63
N SER A 149 3.01 10.33 -14.93
CA SER A 149 4.37 10.67 -15.36
C SER A 149 4.73 10.08 -16.72
N GLY A 150 4.21 8.90 -17.07
CA GLY A 150 4.37 8.28 -18.38
C GLY A 150 3.75 9.11 -19.51
N PHE A 151 2.53 9.62 -19.29
CA PHE A 151 1.86 10.51 -20.24
C PHE A 151 2.63 11.84 -20.42
N LEU A 152 3.06 12.46 -19.33
CA LEU A 152 3.83 13.71 -19.38
C LEU A 152 5.16 13.57 -20.12
N LYS A 153 5.89 12.45 -19.93
CA LYS A 153 7.12 12.18 -20.69
C LYS A 153 6.86 12.10 -22.20
N LYS A 154 5.75 11.48 -22.59
CA LYS A 154 5.39 11.33 -24.00
C LYS A 154 5.14 12.69 -24.64
N GLU A 155 4.38 13.57 -23.97
CA GLU A 155 4.12 14.93 -24.46
C GLU A 155 5.39 15.77 -24.58
N VAL A 156 6.25 15.75 -23.55
CA VAL A 156 7.53 16.49 -23.57
C VAL A 156 8.43 16.01 -24.71
N ASN A 157 8.44 14.72 -25.01
CA ASN A 157 9.24 14.18 -26.12
C ASN A 157 8.62 14.52 -27.48
N ALA A 158 7.28 14.51 -27.60
CA ALA A 158 6.59 14.90 -28.82
C ALA A 158 6.77 16.40 -29.15
N ALA A 159 6.82 17.27 -28.14
CA ALA A 159 7.06 18.71 -28.32
C ALA A 159 8.51 19.07 -28.68
N LYS A 160 9.44 18.11 -28.57
CA LYS A 160 10.87 18.29 -28.91
C LYS A 160 11.23 17.76 -30.30
N GLN A 161 10.29 17.09 -30.98
CA GLN A 161 10.40 16.60 -32.36
C GLN A 161 9.82 17.64 -33.32
#